data_AF-A0A1B8P3E5-F1
#
_entry.id   AF-A0A1B8P3E5-F1
#
_cell.length_a   1.000
_cell.length_b   1.000
_cell.length_c   1.000
_cell.angle_alpha   90.00
_cell.angle_beta   90.00
_cell.angle_gamma   90.00
#
_symmetry.space_group_name_H-M   'P 1'
#
loop_
_entity.id
_entity.type
_entity.pdbx_description
1 polymer ?
#
loop_
_entity_poly.entity_id
_entity_poly.type
_entity_poly.pdbx_seq_one_letter_code
_entity_poly.pdbx_strand_id
1 'polypeptide(L)'
;MVVRRELVERYGRPESHADLLATLRDHRDDLRGRVVTYDPERSGAGYTYAIEESRLSPRYWDLVTALGDVDTALVDTTGEMLEGLASGRYWIGYNLLGSYARRVVDANPDLEMVVPDDYTLVIQRLAFMPRQAPHPRSARRFLDYLISEAGQGVIANQTALGAIHPELSGPGTADAWHAEHSTALRPLSLGPGLLATLDNLKRQALLTRWRREFEREESAP
;
A
#
# COMPACT_ATOMS: atom_id res chain seq x y z
N MET A 1 1.93 0.63 -6.87
CA MET A 1 1.21 -0.54 -7.43
C MET A 1 2.21 -1.52 -8.02
N VAL A 2 1.79 -2.74 -8.34
CA VAL A 2 2.58 -3.71 -9.09
C VAL A 2 1.73 -4.19 -10.25
N VAL A 3 2.28 -4.18 -11.47
CA VAL A 3 1.58 -4.58 -12.68
C VAL A 3 2.34 -5.69 -13.38
N ARG A 4 1.63 -6.53 -14.14
CA ARG A 4 2.26 -7.47 -15.05
C ARG A 4 2.64 -6.77 -16.35
N ARG A 5 3.74 -7.18 -16.97
CA ARG A 5 4.25 -6.65 -18.23
C ARG A 5 3.22 -6.78 -19.36
N GLU A 6 2.42 -7.84 -19.37
CA GLU A 6 1.37 -8.02 -20.37
C GLU A 6 0.28 -6.95 -20.28
N LEU A 7 -0.01 -6.41 -19.09
CA LEU A 7 -0.87 -5.23 -18.94
C LEU A 7 -0.24 -4.03 -19.63
N VAL A 8 1.04 -3.78 -19.34
CA VAL A 8 1.78 -2.63 -19.86
C VAL A 8 1.87 -2.67 -21.38
N GLU A 9 2.15 -3.84 -21.95
CA GLU A 9 2.24 -4.03 -23.39
C GLU A 9 0.89 -3.85 -24.10
N ARG A 10 -0.22 -4.20 -23.44
CA ARG A 10 -1.56 -4.15 -24.07
C ARG A 10 -2.28 -2.83 -23.88
N TYR A 11 -2.13 -2.20 -22.71
CA TYR A 11 -2.92 -1.02 -22.32
C TYR A 11 -2.07 0.18 -21.86
N GLY A 12 -0.75 0.01 -21.80
CA GLY A 12 0.16 1.01 -21.25
C GLY A 12 0.33 0.88 -19.73
N ARG A 13 1.37 1.53 -19.21
CA ARG A 13 1.66 1.57 -17.77
C ARG A 13 0.81 2.66 -17.11
N PRO A 14 0.01 2.37 -16.08
CA PRO A 14 -0.71 3.40 -15.34
C PRO A 14 0.25 4.17 -14.42
N GLU A 15 0.45 5.46 -14.66
CA GLU A 15 1.39 6.32 -13.89
C GLU A 15 0.73 7.06 -12.73
N SER A 16 -0.59 7.07 -12.65
CA SER A 16 -1.37 7.78 -11.63
C SER A 16 -2.64 7.02 -11.26
N HIS A 17 -3.31 7.45 -10.18
CA HIS A 17 -4.63 6.91 -9.83
C HIS A 17 -5.68 7.25 -10.89
N ALA A 18 -5.50 8.35 -11.64
CA ALA A 18 -6.37 8.70 -12.75
C ALA A 18 -6.18 7.73 -13.93
N ASP A 19 -4.94 7.37 -14.25
CA ASP A 19 -4.64 6.40 -15.32
C ASP A 19 -5.12 5.00 -14.94
N LEU A 20 -4.92 4.60 -13.68
CA LEU A 20 -5.46 3.34 -13.17
C LEU A 20 -6.98 3.31 -13.29
N LEU A 21 -7.67 4.38 -12.86
CA LEU A 21 -9.12 4.48 -12.99
C LEU A 21 -9.59 4.39 -14.46
N ALA A 22 -8.90 5.07 -15.37
CA ALA A 22 -9.20 4.99 -16.80
C ALA A 22 -9.00 3.56 -17.34
N THR A 23 -7.85 2.94 -17.02
CA THR A 23 -7.52 1.56 -17.41
C THR A 23 -8.59 0.57 -16.96
N LEU A 24 -9.06 0.66 -15.71
CA LEU A 24 -10.09 -0.22 -15.16
C LEU A 24 -11.44 -0.04 -15.88
N ARG A 25 -11.81 1.20 -16.23
CA ARG A 25 -13.07 1.51 -16.90
C ARG A 25 -13.05 1.11 -18.37
N ASP A 26 -11.97 1.45 -19.08
CA ASP A 26 -11.86 1.27 -20.54
C ASP A 26 -11.63 -0.21 -20.91
N HIS A 27 -11.10 -1.01 -19.97
CA HIS A 27 -10.75 -2.41 -20.19
C HIS A 27 -11.42 -3.35 -19.19
N ARG A 28 -12.63 -2.99 -18.74
CA ARG A 28 -13.37 -3.70 -17.69
C ARG A 28 -13.51 -5.20 -17.94
N ASP A 29 -13.92 -5.59 -19.14
CA ASP A 29 -14.16 -7.01 -19.47
C ASP A 29 -12.88 -7.84 -19.49
N ASP A 30 -11.77 -7.28 -19.98
CA ASP A 30 -10.47 -7.95 -20.01
C ASP A 30 -9.87 -8.08 -18.61
N LEU A 31 -10.11 -7.09 -17.73
CA LEU A 31 -9.56 -7.00 -16.38
C LEU A 31 -10.42 -7.66 -15.32
N ARG A 32 -11.62 -8.13 -15.68
CA ARG A 32 -12.55 -8.79 -14.76
C ARG A 32 -11.88 -9.96 -14.04
N GLY A 33 -11.85 -9.92 -12.70
CA GLY A 33 -11.22 -10.92 -11.84
C GLY A 33 -9.68 -10.95 -11.88
N ARG A 34 -9.04 -10.00 -12.58
CA ARG A 34 -7.57 -9.93 -12.74
C ARG A 34 -6.93 -8.81 -11.94
N VAL A 35 -7.68 -8.12 -11.10
CA VAL A 35 -7.15 -7.07 -10.23
C VAL A 35 -7.18 -7.57 -8.79
N VAL A 36 -6.19 -7.19 -7.98
CA VAL A 36 -6.15 -7.51 -6.56
C VAL A 36 -5.82 -6.27 -5.73
N THR A 37 -6.47 -6.15 -4.57
CA THR A 37 -6.16 -5.16 -3.55
C THR A 37 -6.46 -5.70 -2.16
N TYR A 38 -6.21 -4.88 -1.14
CA TYR A 38 -6.52 -5.24 0.23
C TYR A 38 -8.02 -5.31 0.49
N ASP A 39 -8.45 -6.28 1.30
CA ASP A 39 -9.71 -6.19 2.04
C ASP A 39 -9.55 -5.21 3.23
N PRO A 40 -10.20 -4.03 3.24
CA PRO A 40 -10.07 -3.08 4.34
C PRO A 40 -10.82 -3.50 5.62
N GLU A 41 -11.69 -4.50 5.57
CA GLU A 41 -12.38 -5.03 6.75
C GLU A 41 -11.48 -5.97 7.54
N ARG A 42 -10.66 -6.75 6.82
CA ARG A 42 -9.78 -7.79 7.37
C ARG A 42 -8.33 -7.34 7.50
N SER A 43 -7.86 -6.48 6.61
CA SER A 43 -6.47 -5.97 6.61
C SER A 43 -6.35 -4.64 7.35
N GLY A 44 -5.53 -4.61 8.40
CA GLY A 44 -5.20 -3.37 9.09
C GLY A 44 -4.51 -2.35 8.18
N ALA A 45 -3.62 -2.81 7.29
CA ALA A 45 -2.97 -1.94 6.30
C ALA A 45 -3.98 -1.42 5.27
N GLY A 46 -4.83 -2.31 4.73
CA GLY A 46 -5.91 -1.92 3.82
C GLY A 46 -6.85 -0.87 4.41
N TYR A 47 -7.25 -1.07 5.67
CA TYR A 47 -8.07 -0.10 6.40
C TYR A 47 -7.36 1.25 6.54
N THR A 48 -6.09 1.26 6.93
CA THR A 48 -5.30 2.50 7.04
C THR A 48 -5.20 3.23 5.70
N TYR A 49 -4.91 2.52 4.60
CA TYR A 49 -4.87 3.14 3.27
C TYR A 49 -6.21 3.74 2.88
N ALA A 50 -7.31 3.01 3.07
CA ALA A 50 -8.64 3.51 2.76
C ALA A 50 -8.98 4.82 3.50
N ILE A 51 -8.54 4.96 4.76
CA ILE A 51 -8.70 6.21 5.51
C ILE A 51 -7.90 7.33 4.84
N GLU A 52 -6.61 7.11 4.60
CA GLU A 52 -5.72 8.16 4.12
C GLU A 52 -6.07 8.60 2.70
N GLU A 53 -6.35 7.67 1.79
CA GLU A 53 -6.72 7.99 0.42
C GLU A 53 -8.06 8.72 0.33
N SER A 54 -9.05 8.30 1.12
CA SER A 54 -10.35 8.98 1.16
C SER A 54 -10.27 10.44 1.64
N ARG A 55 -9.20 10.80 2.37
CA ARG A 55 -8.91 12.17 2.79
C ARG A 55 -8.10 12.94 1.75
N LEU A 56 -7.22 12.25 1.02
CA LEU A 56 -6.34 12.87 0.03
C LEU A 56 -7.08 13.23 -1.26
N SER A 57 -7.98 12.37 -1.73
CA SER A 57 -8.62 12.56 -3.03
C SER A 57 -10.07 12.07 -3.05
N PRO A 58 -11.04 12.92 -3.45
CA PRO A 58 -12.41 12.46 -3.71
C PRO A 58 -12.49 11.35 -4.75
N ARG A 59 -11.53 11.31 -5.70
CA ARG A 59 -11.42 10.29 -6.76
C ARG A 59 -11.24 8.87 -6.21
N TYR A 60 -10.76 8.74 -4.97
CA TYR A 60 -10.62 7.44 -4.33
C TYR A 60 -11.93 6.62 -4.39
N TRP A 61 -13.09 7.27 -4.24
CA TRP A 61 -14.38 6.58 -4.31
C TRP A 61 -14.74 6.13 -5.72
N ASP A 62 -14.40 6.91 -6.75
CA ASP A 62 -14.56 6.48 -8.14
C ASP A 62 -13.66 5.27 -8.45
N LEU A 63 -12.46 5.24 -7.87
CA LEU A 63 -11.54 4.11 -8.00
C LEU A 63 -12.06 2.86 -7.27
N VAL A 64 -12.60 3.00 -6.06
CA VAL A 64 -13.24 1.88 -5.35
C VAL A 64 -14.39 1.29 -6.16
N THR A 65 -15.23 2.12 -6.79
CA THR A 65 -16.27 1.63 -7.69
C THR A 65 -15.69 0.92 -8.91
N ALA A 66 -14.70 1.50 -9.59
CA ALA A 66 -14.09 0.84 -10.74
C ALA A 66 -13.39 -0.48 -10.40
N LEU A 67 -12.84 -0.62 -9.18
CA LEU A 67 -12.30 -1.88 -8.67
C LEU A 67 -13.42 -2.92 -8.47
N GLY A 68 -14.56 -2.49 -7.93
CA GLY A 68 -15.77 -3.30 -7.83
C GLY A 68 -16.25 -3.81 -9.18
N ASP A 69 -16.35 -2.90 -10.16
CA ASP A 69 -16.89 -3.19 -11.49
C ASP A 69 -16.07 -4.23 -12.28
N VAL A 70 -14.80 -4.44 -11.92
CA VAL A 70 -13.92 -5.46 -12.50
C VAL A 70 -13.76 -6.70 -11.62
N ASP A 71 -14.65 -6.94 -10.66
CA ASP A 71 -14.57 -8.09 -9.74
C ASP A 71 -13.18 -8.23 -9.08
N THR A 72 -12.62 -7.12 -8.60
CA THR A 72 -11.29 -7.11 -7.95
C THR A 72 -11.24 -8.09 -6.77
N ALA A 73 -10.22 -8.94 -6.74
CA ALA A 73 -9.98 -9.82 -5.59
C ALA A 73 -9.52 -9.03 -4.37
N LEU A 74 -10.14 -9.30 -3.22
CA LEU A 74 -9.77 -8.72 -1.93
C LEU A 74 -9.00 -9.75 -1.10
N VAL A 75 -7.81 -9.37 -0.62
CA VAL A 75 -6.94 -10.26 0.18
C VAL A 75 -6.40 -9.55 1.41
N ASP A 76 -5.88 -10.32 2.37
CA ASP A 76 -5.50 -9.80 3.68
C ASP A 76 -4.07 -9.20 3.66
N THR A 77 -3.20 -9.71 2.78
CA THR A 77 -1.75 -9.45 2.81
C THR A 77 -1.16 -9.07 1.45
N THR A 78 -0.09 -8.25 1.44
CA THR A 78 0.70 -8.00 0.21
C THR A 78 1.31 -9.30 -0.35
N GLY A 79 1.63 -10.28 0.52
CA GLY A 79 2.18 -11.57 0.08
C GLY A 79 1.24 -12.32 -0.85
N GLU A 80 -0.04 -12.44 -0.46
CA GLU A 80 -1.07 -13.08 -1.29
C GLU A 80 -1.27 -12.37 -2.64
N MET A 81 -1.21 -11.02 -2.65
CA MET A 81 -1.27 -10.26 -3.91
C MET A 81 -0.10 -10.61 -4.82
N LEU A 82 1.12 -10.62 -4.27
CA LEU A 82 2.35 -10.91 -5.02
C LEU A 82 2.36 -12.33 -5.56
N GLU A 83 1.85 -13.32 -4.82
CA GLU A 83 1.70 -14.69 -5.31
C GLU A 83 0.73 -14.77 -6.51
N GLY A 84 -0.39 -14.05 -6.44
CA GLY A 84 -1.34 -13.98 -7.55
C GLY A 84 -0.80 -13.25 -8.77
N LEU A 85 -0.04 -12.17 -8.58
CA LEU A 85 0.65 -11.45 -9.66
C LEU A 85 1.75 -12.30 -10.30
N ALA A 86 2.60 -12.93 -9.49
CA ALA A 86 3.69 -13.76 -9.98
C ALA A 86 3.21 -15.01 -10.73
N SER A 87 2.04 -15.55 -10.36
CA SER A 87 1.41 -16.68 -11.06
C SER A 87 0.57 -16.29 -12.29
N GLY A 88 0.48 -15.00 -12.61
CA GLY A 88 -0.32 -14.50 -13.75
C GLY A 88 -1.83 -14.45 -13.49
N ARG A 89 -2.27 -14.78 -12.27
CA ARG A 89 -3.68 -14.76 -11.85
C ARG A 89 -4.22 -13.33 -11.83
N TYR A 90 -3.40 -12.39 -11.37
CA TYR A 90 -3.69 -10.96 -11.39
C TYR A 90 -2.74 -10.24 -12.33
N TRP A 91 -3.22 -9.18 -12.95
CA TRP A 91 -2.48 -8.28 -13.83
C TRP A 91 -2.15 -6.96 -13.15
N ILE A 92 -2.99 -6.53 -12.20
CA ILE A 92 -2.80 -5.31 -11.41
C ILE A 92 -2.94 -5.64 -9.93
N GLY A 93 -1.96 -5.19 -9.14
CA GLY A 93 -2.00 -5.12 -7.69
C GLY A 93 -1.99 -3.68 -7.22
N TYR A 94 -3.03 -3.26 -6.51
CA TYR A 94 -3.17 -1.91 -5.98
C TYR A 94 -2.85 -1.84 -4.47
N ASN A 95 -2.21 -0.75 -4.03
CA ASN A 95 -1.80 -0.48 -2.63
C ASN A 95 -0.84 -1.46 -1.95
N LEU A 96 -0.09 -2.27 -2.71
CA LEU A 96 0.93 -3.16 -2.15
C LEU A 96 2.02 -2.40 -1.39
N LEU A 97 2.52 -3.02 -0.32
CA LEU A 97 3.71 -2.53 0.38
C LEU A 97 4.96 -2.71 -0.51
N GLY A 98 5.52 -1.59 -0.98
CA GLY A 98 6.73 -1.58 -1.82
C GLY A 98 7.90 -2.37 -1.24
N SER A 99 8.10 -2.30 0.08
CA SER A 99 9.15 -3.08 0.77
C SER A 99 9.03 -4.60 0.62
N TYR A 100 7.84 -5.15 0.38
CA TYR A 100 7.64 -6.58 0.13
C TYR A 100 7.74 -6.87 -1.36
N ALA A 101 7.15 -5.98 -2.16
CA ALA A 101 7.07 -6.13 -3.61
C ALA A 101 8.45 -6.04 -4.29
N ARG A 102 9.36 -5.17 -3.81
CA ARG A 102 10.65 -4.90 -4.48
C ARG A 102 11.43 -6.19 -4.77
N ARG A 103 11.64 -7.03 -3.76
CA ARG A 103 12.34 -8.32 -3.94
C ARG A 103 11.65 -9.26 -4.93
N VAL A 104 10.32 -9.26 -4.97
CA VAL A 104 9.56 -10.14 -5.87
C VAL A 104 9.61 -9.62 -7.31
N VAL A 105 9.50 -8.30 -7.49
CA VAL A 105 9.61 -7.63 -8.78
C VAL A 105 11.02 -7.78 -9.35
N ASP A 106 12.06 -7.53 -8.55
CA ASP A 106 13.46 -7.65 -8.98
C ASP A 106 13.80 -9.09 -9.43
N ALA A 107 13.10 -10.09 -8.87
CA ALA A 107 13.28 -11.50 -9.19
C ALA A 107 12.35 -12.01 -10.30
N ASN A 108 11.39 -11.21 -10.77
CA ASN A 108 10.41 -11.63 -11.76
C ASN A 108 10.29 -10.61 -12.90
N PRO A 109 10.82 -10.92 -14.10
CA PRO A 109 10.84 -9.98 -15.24
C PRO A 109 9.47 -9.66 -15.82
N ASP A 110 8.43 -10.41 -15.43
CA ASP A 110 7.05 -10.15 -15.85
C ASP A 110 6.36 -9.12 -14.96
N LEU A 111 6.99 -8.69 -13.86
CA LEU A 111 6.39 -7.72 -12.94
C LEU A 111 7.11 -6.39 -13.01
N GLU A 112 6.35 -5.32 -12.89
CA GLU A 112 6.85 -3.96 -12.77
C GLU A 112 6.24 -3.28 -11.55
N MET A 113 7.08 -2.65 -10.73
CA MET A 113 6.61 -1.78 -9.65
C MET A 113 6.40 -0.39 -10.21
N VAL A 114 5.21 0.17 -9.97
CA VAL A 114 4.90 1.55 -10.36
C VAL A 114 4.63 2.37 -9.11
N VAL A 115 5.35 3.49 -8.99
CA VAL A 115 5.14 4.51 -7.96
C VAL A 115 4.32 5.63 -8.59
N PRO A 116 3.05 5.82 -8.22
CA PRO A 116 2.21 6.83 -8.85
C PRO A 116 2.76 8.26 -8.68
N ASP A 117 2.69 9.06 -9.74
CA ASP A 117 3.21 10.44 -9.79
C ASP A 117 2.33 11.45 -9.04
N ASP A 118 1.04 11.18 -8.88
CA ASP A 118 0.07 12.07 -8.24
C ASP A 118 0.20 12.05 -6.71
N TYR A 119 0.14 10.85 -6.12
CA TYR A 119 0.51 10.64 -4.73
C TYR A 119 0.90 9.19 -4.47
N THR A 120 1.76 8.96 -3.48
CA THR A 120 2.10 7.63 -2.96
C THR A 120 2.12 7.67 -1.44
N LEU A 121 1.28 6.87 -0.79
CA LEU A 121 1.26 6.77 0.67
C LEU A 121 2.54 6.14 1.20
N VAL A 122 3.14 6.74 2.23
CA VAL A 122 4.31 6.20 2.93
C VAL A 122 3.94 5.89 4.37
N ILE A 123 3.96 4.61 4.73
CA ILE A 123 3.72 4.15 6.11
C ILE A 123 5.04 3.99 6.85
N GLN A 124 5.06 4.51 8.08
CA GLN A 124 6.10 4.23 9.05
C GLN A 124 5.72 3.03 9.92
N ARG A 125 6.64 2.07 10.07
CA ARG A 125 6.45 0.96 11.02
C ARG A 125 6.64 1.48 12.43
N LEU A 126 5.63 1.28 13.27
CA LEU A 126 5.65 1.73 14.65
C LEU A 126 6.14 0.62 15.58
N ALA A 127 6.95 1.01 16.55
CA ALA A 127 7.45 0.12 17.59
C ALA A 127 7.15 0.75 18.96
N PHE A 128 6.58 -0.04 19.87
CA PHE A 128 6.20 0.42 21.21
C PHE A 128 6.62 -0.61 22.26
N MET A 129 6.92 -0.11 23.46
CA MET A 129 7.08 -0.94 24.65
C MET A 129 5.76 -0.93 25.44
N PRO A 130 5.03 -2.05 25.52
CA PRO A 130 3.83 -2.13 26.35
C PRO A 130 4.14 -1.81 27.82
N ARG A 131 3.25 -1.06 28.49
CA ARG A 131 3.43 -0.72 29.92
C ARG A 131 3.55 -1.94 30.82
N GLN A 132 2.88 -3.02 30.46
CA GLN A 132 2.85 -4.28 31.21
C GLN A 132 3.78 -5.34 30.57
N ALA A 133 4.80 -4.93 29.82
CA ALA A 133 5.74 -5.88 29.23
C ALA A 133 6.39 -6.76 30.33
N PRO A 134 6.37 -8.09 30.22
CA PRO A 134 6.92 -8.99 31.24
C PRO A 134 8.44 -8.85 31.39
N HIS A 135 9.12 -8.32 30.37
CA HIS A 135 10.56 -8.08 30.33
C HIS A 135 10.90 -6.65 29.88
N PRO A 136 10.61 -5.62 30.70
CA PRO A 136 10.70 -4.22 30.28
C PRO A 136 12.14 -3.79 29.95
N ARG A 137 13.15 -4.36 30.62
CA ARG A 137 14.56 -4.09 30.32
C ARG A 137 14.98 -4.61 28.95
N SER A 138 14.50 -5.79 28.55
CA SER A 138 14.80 -6.36 27.24
C SER A 138 14.04 -5.64 26.13
N ALA A 139 12.78 -5.27 26.36
CA ALA A 139 12.00 -4.45 25.44
C ALA A 139 12.68 -3.09 25.17
N ARG A 140 13.16 -2.42 26.22
CA ARG A 140 13.94 -1.18 26.09
C ARG A 140 15.21 -1.40 25.26
N ARG A 141 16.04 -2.38 25.61
CA ARG A 141 17.27 -2.68 24.86
C ARG A 141 17.02 -2.96 23.39
N PHE A 142 15.93 -3.67 23.07
CA PHE A 142 15.56 -3.94 21.68
C PHE A 142 15.15 -2.65 20.94
N LEU A 143 14.32 -1.80 21.55
CA LEU A 143 13.94 -0.52 20.94
C LEU A 143 15.14 0.40 20.76
N ASP A 144 16.01 0.50 21.77
CA ASP A 144 17.25 1.29 21.71
C ASP A 144 18.14 0.81 20.54
N TYR A 145 18.28 -0.51 20.37
CA TYR A 145 18.99 -1.07 19.22
C TYR A 145 18.28 -0.77 17.89
N LEU A 146 16.96 -0.97 17.83
CA LEU A 146 16.16 -0.79 16.62
C LEU A 146 16.28 0.64 16.06
N ILE A 147 16.36 1.64 16.93
CA ILE A 147 16.50 3.06 16.53
C ILE A 147 17.95 3.54 16.48
N SER A 148 18.92 2.73 16.94
CA SER A 148 20.34 3.08 16.86
C SER A 148 20.84 3.10 15.41
N GLU A 149 21.95 3.80 15.17
CA GLU A 149 22.66 3.78 13.89
C GLU A 149 22.97 2.34 13.43
N ALA A 150 23.39 1.45 14.34
CA ALA A 150 23.70 0.07 14.01
C ALA A 150 22.46 -0.72 13.56
N GLY A 151 21.35 -0.62 14.30
CA GLY A 151 20.10 -1.31 13.95
C GLY A 151 19.49 -0.76 12.66
N GLN A 152 19.51 0.56 12.48
CA GLN A 152 19.06 1.21 11.26
C GLN A 152 19.99 0.90 10.08
N GLY A 153 21.29 0.69 10.32
CA GLY A 153 22.25 0.22 9.32
C GLY A 153 21.93 -1.19 8.84
N VAL A 154 21.47 -2.09 9.73
CA VAL A 154 20.94 -3.40 9.31
C VAL A 154 19.68 -3.23 8.44
N ILE A 155 18.76 -2.35 8.83
CA ILE A 155 17.55 -2.06 8.04
C ILE A 155 17.93 -1.57 6.63
N ALA A 156 18.81 -0.58 6.52
CA ALA A 156 19.21 0.01 5.25
C ALA A 156 19.88 -0.99 4.29
N ASN A 157 20.71 -1.88 4.83
CA ASN A 157 21.61 -2.70 4.01
C ASN A 157 21.15 -4.15 3.80
N GLN A 158 20.30 -4.67 4.69
CA GLN A 158 19.92 -6.08 4.69
C GLN A 158 18.42 -6.30 4.49
N THR A 159 17.64 -5.23 4.36
CA THR A 159 16.20 -5.30 4.14
C THR A 159 15.80 -4.35 3.01
N ALA A 160 14.58 -4.51 2.50
CA ALA A 160 14.00 -3.57 1.54
C ALA A 160 13.24 -2.41 2.23
N LEU A 161 13.51 -2.16 3.52
CA LEU A 161 12.92 -1.07 4.26
C LEU A 161 13.80 0.18 4.17
N GLY A 162 13.19 1.36 4.17
CA GLY A 162 13.92 2.62 4.32
C GLY A 162 14.33 2.87 5.76
N ALA A 163 15.63 2.98 6.03
CA ALA A 163 16.14 3.42 7.33
C ALA A 163 15.88 4.91 7.55
N ILE A 164 15.66 5.30 8.82
CA ILE A 164 15.24 6.66 9.20
C ILE A 164 16.26 7.38 10.11
N HIS A 165 17.43 6.77 10.36
CA HIS A 165 18.44 7.37 11.21
C HIS A 165 19.13 8.54 10.48
N PRO A 166 19.26 9.73 11.10
CA PRO A 166 19.77 10.93 10.44
C PRO A 166 21.24 10.84 10.02
N GLU A 167 22.04 10.00 10.72
CA GLU A 167 23.45 9.79 10.37
C GLU A 167 23.65 8.81 9.21
N LEU A 168 22.60 8.11 8.76
CA LEU A 168 22.70 7.16 7.65
C LEU A 168 22.37 7.84 6.32
N SER A 169 23.13 7.49 5.29
CA SER A 169 22.90 7.93 3.92
C SER A 169 23.04 6.74 2.95
N GLY A 170 22.54 6.91 1.72
CA GLY A 170 22.61 5.89 0.67
C GLY A 170 21.23 5.30 0.30
N PRO A 171 21.19 4.39 -0.70
CA PRO A 171 19.95 3.95 -1.35
C PRO A 171 18.97 3.21 -0.43
N GLY A 172 19.43 2.72 0.72
CA GLY A 172 18.62 2.04 1.74
C GLY A 172 17.93 2.98 2.74
N THR A 173 18.06 4.30 2.60
CA THR A 173 17.45 5.26 3.54
C THR A 173 16.14 5.84 3.01
N ALA A 174 15.27 6.25 3.92
CA ALA A 174 14.04 6.95 3.59
C ALA A 174 14.32 8.26 2.85
N ASP A 175 15.39 8.97 3.22
CA ASP A 175 15.78 10.23 2.58
C ASP A 175 16.20 10.04 1.11
N ALA A 176 16.94 8.97 0.80
CA ALA A 176 17.28 8.66 -0.59
C ALA A 176 16.02 8.33 -1.41
N TRP A 177 15.09 7.58 -0.83
CA TRP A 177 13.83 7.27 -1.49
C TRP A 177 12.97 8.53 -1.70
N HIS A 178 12.95 9.43 -0.72
CA HIS A 178 12.33 10.75 -0.82
C HIS A 178 12.96 11.61 -1.91
N ALA A 179 14.29 11.65 -2.03
CA ALA A 179 14.96 12.41 -3.09
C ALA A 179 14.60 11.91 -4.50
N GLU A 180 14.44 10.60 -4.66
CA GLU A 180 14.10 9.96 -5.93
C GLU A 180 12.63 10.17 -6.35
N HIS A 181 11.69 10.29 -5.40
CA HIS A 181 10.23 10.33 -5.67
C HIS A 181 9.51 11.57 -5.08
N SER A 182 10.25 12.65 -4.83
CA SER A 182 9.92 13.71 -3.86
C SER A 182 8.54 14.36 -3.94
N THR A 183 7.95 14.55 -5.13
CA THR A 183 6.67 15.27 -5.28
C THR A 183 5.45 14.42 -4.98
N ALA A 184 5.55 13.10 -5.11
CA ALA A 184 4.42 12.17 -4.97
C ALA A 184 4.27 11.63 -3.54
N LEU A 185 5.36 11.52 -2.77
CA LEU A 185 5.30 10.84 -1.47
C LEU A 185 4.44 11.62 -0.45
N ARG A 186 3.55 10.89 0.24
CA ARG A 186 2.66 11.39 1.30
C ARG A 186 2.87 10.54 2.56
N PRO A 187 3.81 10.92 3.44
CA PRO A 187 4.01 10.24 4.71
C PRO A 187 2.81 10.37 5.64
N LEU A 188 2.42 9.26 6.26
CA LEU A 188 1.40 9.27 7.30
C LEU A 188 1.97 9.95 8.55
N SER A 189 1.39 11.09 8.92
CA SER A 189 1.83 11.83 10.10
C SER A 189 1.43 11.12 11.39
N LEU A 190 2.41 10.91 12.28
CA LEU A 190 2.17 10.39 13.61
C LEU A 190 1.68 11.52 14.52
N GLY A 191 0.38 11.55 14.79
CA GLY A 191 -0.22 12.59 15.62
C GLY A 191 -1.61 12.22 16.16
N PRO A 192 -2.28 13.15 16.85
CA PRO A 192 -3.61 12.91 17.46
C PRO A 192 -4.66 12.44 16.45
N GLY A 193 -4.49 12.75 15.16
CA GLY A 193 -5.37 12.27 14.08
C GLY A 193 -5.44 10.74 13.95
N LEU A 194 -4.40 10.02 14.39
CA LEU A 194 -4.42 8.56 14.46
C LEU A 194 -5.42 8.03 15.51
N LEU A 195 -5.75 8.82 16.54
CA LEU A 195 -6.77 8.41 17.51
C LEU A 195 -8.17 8.40 16.88
N ALA A 196 -8.40 9.25 15.88
CA ALA A 196 -9.68 9.26 15.17
C ALA A 196 -9.91 7.97 14.37
N THR A 197 -8.87 7.20 14.05
CA THR A 197 -8.99 5.90 13.37
C THR A 197 -9.37 4.76 14.33
N LEU A 198 -9.29 5.00 15.66
CA LEU A 198 -9.71 4.07 16.72
C LEU A 198 -11.20 4.17 17.05
N ASP A 199 -11.91 5.16 16.51
CA ASP A 199 -13.35 5.33 16.73
C ASP A 199 -14.14 4.29 15.95
N ASN A 200 -14.91 3.45 16.66
CA ASN A 200 -15.67 2.36 16.07
C ASN A 200 -16.77 2.84 15.11
N LEU A 201 -17.41 3.98 15.38
CA LEU A 201 -18.46 4.51 14.51
C LEU A 201 -17.87 5.04 13.21
N LYS A 202 -16.73 5.74 13.28
CA LYS A 202 -15.99 6.19 12.08
C LYS A 202 -15.49 5.00 11.26
N ARG A 203 -15.00 3.95 11.93
CA ARG A 203 -14.62 2.70 11.25
C ARG A 203 -15.79 2.09 10.51
N GLN A 204 -16.92 1.89 11.19
CA GLN A 204 -18.13 1.34 10.58
C GLN A 204 -18.61 2.20 9.42
N ALA A 205 -18.64 3.53 9.57
CA ALA A 205 -19.06 4.43 8.50
C ALA A 205 -18.17 4.35 7.26
N LEU A 206 -16.84 4.29 7.43
CA LEU A 206 -15.91 4.14 6.32
C LEU A 206 -16.11 2.80 5.60
N LEU A 207 -16.15 1.69 6.35
CA LEU A 207 -16.28 0.34 5.77
C LEU A 207 -17.63 0.15 5.07
N THR A 208 -18.72 0.63 5.67
CA THR A 208 -20.04 0.59 5.03
C THR A 208 -20.04 1.37 3.72
N ARG A 209 -19.42 2.56 3.69
CA ARG A 209 -19.29 3.33 2.43
C ARG A 209 -18.43 2.59 1.43
N TRP A 210 -17.28 2.08 1.85
CA TRP A 210 -16.34 1.37 0.97
C TRP A 210 -17.00 0.17 0.33
N ARG A 211 -17.67 -0.67 1.13
CA ARG A 211 -18.42 -1.82 0.65
C ARG A 211 -19.51 -1.41 -0.33
N ARG A 212 -20.30 -0.37 -0.02
CA ARG A 212 -21.34 0.14 -0.92
C ARG A 212 -20.78 0.62 -2.27
N GLU A 213 -19.66 1.34 -2.27
CA GLU A 213 -19.07 1.80 -3.53
C GLU A 213 -18.44 0.65 -4.32
N PHE A 214 -17.89 -0.37 -3.64
CA PHE A 214 -17.29 -1.55 -4.24
C PHE A 214 -18.34 -2.55 -4.79
N GLU A 215 -19.46 -2.75 -4.10
CA GLU A 215 -20.53 -3.68 -4.50
C GLU A 215 -21.58 -3.03 -5.41
N ARG A 216 -21.31 -1.83 -5.95
CA ARG A 216 -22.34 -0.98 -6.57
C ARG A 216 -23.00 -1.56 -7.83
N GLU A 217 -22.55 -2.72 -8.30
CA GLU A 217 -22.93 -3.33 -9.57
C GLU A 217 -24.30 -4.04 -9.58
N GLU A 218 -25.33 -3.46 -8.96
CA GLU A 218 -26.73 -3.95 -9.07
C GLU A 218 -27.80 -2.85 -9.12
N SER A 219 -27.43 -1.56 -9.18
CA SER A 219 -28.43 -0.46 -9.13
C SER A 219 -28.20 0.63 -10.17
N ALA A 220 -28.04 0.25 -11.44
CA ALA A 220 -28.26 1.16 -12.56
C ALA A 220 -29.34 0.54 -13.48
N PRO A 221 -30.47 1.23 -13.70
CA PRO A 221 -31.57 0.73 -14.55
C PRO A 221 -31.20 0.67 -16.03
#